data_AF-A0A4U7DMS0-F1
#
_entry.id   AF-A0A4U7DMS0-F1
#
_cell.length_a   1.000
_cell.length_b   1.000
_cell.length_c   1.000
_cell.angle_alpha   90.00
_cell.angle_beta   90.00
_cell.angle_gamma   90.00
#
_symmetry.space_group_name_H-M   'P 1'
#
loop_
_entity.id
_entity.type
_entity.pdbx_description
1 polymer ?
#
loop_
_entity_poly.entity_id
_entity_poly.type
_entity_poly.pdbx_seq_one_letter_code
_entity_poly.pdbx_strand_id
1 'polypeptide(L)'
;MKLDAFRPADVGSLAAIALSVIVGLVALPTLPAEVAVQWAADGSPSTVLPAVPGVFLTPACALLAFAYLRGGGLLPGRDPELRSTTGLAVVASVSYLQVALVALNLGVSVNPLVVVAPAVIAVLAATYAERIASEGVV
;
A
#
# COMPACT_ATOMS: atom_id res chain seq x y z
N MET A 1 -28.76 -7.35 1.06
CA MET A 1 -27.32 -7.02 0.95
C MET A 1 -26.54 -8.26 1.39
N LYS A 2 -26.12 -9.11 0.45
CA LYS A 2 -25.21 -10.23 0.78
C LYS A 2 -23.83 -9.63 0.96
N LEU A 3 -23.30 -9.64 2.18
CA LEU A 3 -21.87 -9.44 2.37
C LEU A 3 -21.20 -10.65 1.70
N ASP A 4 -20.56 -10.42 0.57
CA ASP A 4 -19.72 -11.46 -0.04
C ASP A 4 -18.71 -11.94 1.00
N ALA A 5 -18.56 -13.27 1.08
CA ALA A 5 -17.61 -13.89 2.01
C ALA A 5 -16.22 -13.28 1.83
N PHE A 6 -15.57 -12.96 2.95
CA PHE A 6 -14.21 -12.41 2.95
C PHE A 6 -13.26 -13.36 2.22
N ARG A 7 -12.60 -12.87 1.18
CA ARG A 7 -11.62 -13.65 0.42
C ARG A 7 -10.28 -13.65 1.17
N PRO A 8 -9.41 -14.65 0.99
CA PRO A 8 -8.07 -14.64 1.58
C PRO A 8 -7.27 -13.38 1.26
N ALA A 9 -7.43 -12.84 0.04
CA ALA A 9 -6.82 -11.57 -0.38
C ALA A 9 -7.33 -10.36 0.43
N ASP A 10 -8.60 -10.36 0.86
CA ASP A 10 -9.14 -9.29 1.69
C ASP A 10 -8.51 -9.32 3.08
N VAL A 11 -8.35 -10.52 3.66
CA VAL A 11 -7.68 -10.72 4.94
C VAL A 11 -6.21 -10.29 4.84
N GLY A 12 -5.50 -10.70 3.79
CA GLY A 12 -4.12 -10.29 3.55
C GLY A 12 -3.96 -8.78 3.41
N SER A 13 -4.88 -8.12 2.71
CA SER A 13 -4.88 -6.67 2.51
C SER A 13 -5.07 -5.93 3.84
N LEU A 14 -6.07 -6.33 4.63
CA LEU A 14 -6.31 -5.74 5.95
C LEU A 14 -5.17 -6.02 6.92
N ALA A 15 -4.57 -7.20 6.88
CA ALA A 15 -3.41 -7.53 7.69
C ALA A 15 -2.21 -6.64 7.34
N ALA A 16 -1.94 -6.42 6.05
CA ALA A 16 -0.87 -5.54 5.60
C ALA A 16 -1.11 -4.08 6.05
N ILE A 17 -2.34 -3.59 5.97
CA ILE A 17 -2.72 -2.26 6.48
C ILE A 17 -2.54 -2.19 8.01
N ALA A 18 -3.02 -3.20 8.75
CA ALA A 18 -2.89 -3.22 10.21
C ALA A 18 -1.41 -3.21 10.64
N LEU A 19 -0.56 -4.01 9.98
CA LEU A 19 0.87 -4.03 10.24
C LEU A 19 1.53 -2.68 9.96
N SER A 20 1.18 -2.00 8.88
CA SER A 20 1.75 -0.68 8.57
C SER A 20 1.36 0.39 9.60
N VAL A 21 0.12 0.34 10.10
CA VAL A 21 -0.33 1.19 11.22
C VAL A 21 0.44 0.88 12.50
N ILE A 22 0.60 -0.41 12.84
CA ILE A 22 1.34 -0.83 14.04
C ILE A 22 2.79 -0.33 13.98
N VAL A 23 3.47 -0.50 12.85
CA VAL A 23 4.84 -0.01 12.65
C VAL A 23 4.89 1.51 12.86
N GLY A 24 3.96 2.24 12.26
CA GLY A 24 3.86 3.69 12.42
C GLY A 24 3.67 4.13 13.89
N LEU A 25 2.76 3.47 14.61
CA LEU A 25 2.49 3.76 16.02
C LEU A 25 3.68 3.44 16.93
N VAL A 26 4.37 2.33 16.67
CA VAL A 26 5.57 1.93 17.42
C VAL A 26 6.72 2.90 17.18
N ALA A 27 6.88 3.40 15.96
CA ALA A 27 7.93 4.35 15.61
C ALA A 27 7.60 5.80 16.05
N LEU A 28 6.32 6.15 16.21
CA LEU A 28 5.84 7.49 16.55
C LEU A 28 6.63 8.22 17.67
N PRO A 29 6.95 7.62 18.83
CA PRO A 29 7.71 8.30 19.89
C PRO A 29 9.16 8.61 19.53
N THR A 30 9.71 7.97 18.49
CA THR A 30 11.08 8.16 18.01
C THR A 30 11.16 9.00 16.74
N LEU A 31 10.02 9.28 16.10
CA LEU A 31 9.97 10.09 14.91
C LEU A 31 10.21 11.57 15.23
N PRO A 32 10.82 12.33 14.31
CA PRO A 32 10.89 13.78 14.44
C PRO A 32 9.48 14.39 14.49
N ALA A 33 9.36 15.61 15.04
CA ALA A 33 8.09 16.32 15.13
C ALA A 33 7.42 16.52 13.76
N GLU A 34 8.24 16.67 12.72
CA GLU A 34 7.83 16.74 11.33
C GLU A 34 8.44 15.58 10.55
N VAL A 35 7.60 14.89 9.78
CA VAL A 35 7.99 13.75 8.95
C VAL A 35 7.83 14.10 7.48
N ALA A 36 8.83 13.76 6.69
CA ALA A 36 8.79 13.82 5.24
C ALA A 36 7.78 12.80 4.69
N VAL A 37 6.91 13.28 3.82
CA VAL A 37 5.93 12.45 3.08
C VAL A 37 6.17 12.49 1.57
N GLN A 38 7.00 13.41 1.09
CA GLN A 38 7.45 13.49 -0.27
C GLN A 38 8.92 13.93 -0.33
N TRP A 39 9.65 13.40 -1.31
CA TRP A 39 11.05 13.73 -1.59
C TRP A 39 11.18 14.31 -3.00
N ALA A 40 12.08 15.28 -3.15
CA ALA A 40 12.48 15.82 -4.43
C ALA A 40 13.45 14.87 -5.16
N ALA A 41 13.73 15.15 -6.43
CA ALA A 41 14.62 14.34 -7.26
C ALA A 41 16.08 14.31 -6.77
N ASP A 42 16.49 15.32 -6.00
CA ASP A 42 17.79 15.38 -5.32
C ASP A 42 17.83 14.58 -4.01
N GLY A 43 16.72 13.95 -3.62
CA GLY A 43 16.59 13.18 -2.39
C GLY A 43 16.30 14.02 -1.14
N SER A 44 16.16 15.34 -1.26
CA SER A 44 15.76 16.20 -0.14
C SER A 44 14.26 16.06 0.16
N PRO A 45 13.81 16.18 1.44
CA PRO A 45 12.40 16.28 1.76
C PRO A 45 11.76 17.50 1.07
N SER A 46 10.75 17.28 0.23
CA SER A 46 10.04 18.37 -0.46
C SER A 46 8.76 18.77 0.26
N THR A 47 8.16 17.85 1.03
CA THR A 47 6.93 18.09 1.77
C THR A 47 6.96 17.32 3.07
N VAL A 48 6.66 18.03 4.16
CA VAL A 48 6.63 17.50 5.52
C VAL A 48 5.25 17.70 6.13
N LEU A 49 4.89 16.82 7.07
CA LEU A 49 3.69 16.90 7.89
C LEU A 49 4.04 16.67 9.35
N PRO A 50 3.20 17.11 10.31
CA PRO A 50 3.35 16.68 11.70
C PRO A 50 3.36 15.15 11.81
N ALA A 51 4.13 14.62 12.76
CA ALA A 51 4.38 13.18 12.88
C ALA A 51 3.11 12.32 12.86
N VAL A 52 2.08 12.72 13.61
CA VAL A 52 0.81 11.99 13.70
C VAL A 52 0.11 11.87 12.34
N PRO A 53 -0.32 12.96 11.67
CA PRO A 53 -0.94 12.85 10.35
C PRO A 53 -0.03 12.22 9.30
N GLY A 54 1.29 12.44 9.36
CA GLY A 54 2.23 11.80 8.44
C GLY A 54 2.28 10.27 8.59
N VAL A 55 2.21 9.76 9.81
CA VAL A 55 2.17 8.31 10.09
C VAL A 55 0.85 7.67 9.60
N PHE A 56 -0.26 8.39 9.64
CA PHE A 56 -1.56 7.85 9.24
C PHE A 56 -1.92 8.06 7.77
N LEU A 57 -1.21 8.93 7.05
CA LEU A 57 -1.52 9.26 5.66
C LEU A 57 -1.46 8.03 4.74
N THR A 58 -0.33 7.33 4.70
CA THR A 58 -0.15 6.19 3.80
C THR A 58 -1.07 5.01 4.15
N PRO A 59 -1.25 4.62 5.43
CA PRO A 59 -2.26 3.63 5.80
C PRO A 59 -3.68 4.03 5.39
N ALA A 60 -4.04 5.31 5.51
CA ALA A 60 -5.33 5.80 5.02
C ALA A 60 -5.45 5.66 3.50
N CYS A 61 -4.40 5.99 2.74
CA CYS A 61 -4.36 5.74 1.29
C CYS A 61 -4.49 4.24 0.96
N ALA A 62 -3.81 3.35 1.69
CA ALA A 62 -3.92 1.91 1.50
C ALA A 62 -5.35 1.40 1.79
N LEU A 63 -5.99 1.92 2.83
CA LEU A 63 -7.37 1.61 3.16
C LEU A 63 -8.35 2.12 2.10
N LEU A 64 -8.13 3.33 1.57
CA LEU A 64 -8.91 3.87 0.45
C LEU A 64 -8.73 3.04 -0.82
N ALA A 65 -7.51 2.62 -1.14
CA ALA A 65 -7.23 1.73 -2.26
C ALA A 65 -7.95 0.39 -2.08
N PHE A 66 -7.86 -0.22 -0.90
CA PHE A 66 -8.59 -1.45 -0.56
C PHE A 66 -10.11 -1.27 -0.72
N ALA A 67 -10.67 -0.20 -0.16
CA ALA A 67 -12.09 0.11 -0.24
C ALA A 67 -12.54 0.34 -1.68
N TYR A 68 -11.72 1.00 -2.50
CA TYR A 68 -11.99 1.21 -3.92
C TYR A 68 -11.95 -0.09 -4.73
N LEU A 69 -10.92 -0.91 -4.53
CA LEU A 69 -10.73 -2.19 -5.22
C LEU A 69 -11.84 -3.20 -4.86
N ARG A 70 -12.21 -3.27 -3.58
CA ARG A 70 -13.34 -4.08 -3.11
C ARG A 70 -14.69 -3.48 -3.48
N GLY A 71 -14.78 -2.15 -3.46
CA GLY A 71 -15.98 -1.36 -3.72
C GLY A 71 -16.36 -1.26 -5.19
N GLY A 72 -15.65 -1.94 -6.11
CA GLY A 72 -16.09 -2.08 -7.50
C GLY A 72 -17.54 -2.55 -7.64
N GLY A 73 -18.06 -3.32 -6.68
CA GLY A 73 -19.48 -3.71 -6.61
C GLY A 73 -20.47 -2.64 -6.10
N LEU A 74 -20.00 -1.47 -5.65
CA LEU A 74 -20.84 -0.38 -5.10
C LEU A 74 -21.20 0.68 -6.15
N LEU A 75 -20.49 0.74 -7.28
CA LEU A 75 -20.74 1.70 -8.35
C LEU A 75 -21.39 0.97 -9.55
N PRO A 76 -22.63 1.30 -9.93
CA PRO A 76 -23.30 0.66 -11.06
C PRO A 76 -22.53 0.90 -12.37
N GLY A 77 -22.28 -0.17 -13.12
CA GLY A 77 -21.53 -0.14 -14.39
C GLY A 77 -20.02 -0.32 -14.27
N ARG A 78 -19.50 -0.61 -13.06
CA ARG A 78 -18.09 -0.95 -12.86
C ARG A 78 -17.95 -2.45 -12.68
N ASP A 79 -17.46 -3.15 -13.70
CA ASP A 79 -17.06 -4.54 -13.51
C ASP A 79 -15.87 -4.59 -12.53
N PRO A 80 -15.94 -5.40 -11.46
CA PRO A 80 -14.85 -5.55 -10.52
C PRO A 80 -13.76 -6.44 -11.15
N GLU A 81 -13.08 -5.93 -12.19
CA GLU A 81 -12.09 -6.71 -12.94
C GLU A 81 -10.67 -6.63 -12.39
N LEU A 82 -10.42 -5.84 -11.34
CA LEU A 82 -9.18 -6.02 -10.57
C LEU A 82 -9.34 -7.27 -9.71
N ARG A 83 -8.85 -8.38 -10.27
CA ARG A 83 -8.82 -9.69 -9.63
C ARG A 83 -8.08 -9.59 -8.29
N SER A 84 -8.50 -10.45 -7.37
CA SER A 84 -8.18 -10.33 -5.94
C SER A 84 -6.68 -10.31 -5.63
N THR A 85 -5.84 -10.93 -6.46
CA THR A 85 -4.40 -11.02 -6.20
C THR A 85 -3.70 -9.73 -6.57
N THR A 86 -4.04 -9.10 -7.70
CA THR A 86 -3.53 -7.76 -8.03
C THR A 86 -3.97 -6.72 -7.02
N GLY A 87 -5.24 -6.78 -6.57
CA GLY A 87 -5.73 -5.89 -5.52
C GLY A 87 -4.93 -6.00 -4.22
N LEU A 88 -4.66 -7.23 -3.78
CA LEU A 88 -3.78 -7.50 -2.63
C LEU A 88 -2.37 -6.95 -2.86
N ALA A 89 -1.77 -7.19 -4.03
CA ALA A 89 -0.42 -6.74 -4.34
C ALA A 89 -0.29 -5.21 -4.28
N VAL A 90 -1.29 -4.47 -4.77
CA VAL A 90 -1.35 -3.01 -4.67
C VAL A 90 -1.42 -2.56 -3.21
N VAL A 91 -2.38 -3.09 -2.44
CA VAL A 91 -2.56 -2.69 -1.03
C VAL A 91 -1.32 -3.03 -0.19
N ALA A 92 -0.78 -4.23 -0.35
CA ALA A 92 0.43 -4.66 0.33
C ALA A 92 1.64 -3.78 -0.04
N SER A 93 1.76 -3.38 -1.31
CA SER A 93 2.82 -2.48 -1.78
C SER A 93 2.74 -1.09 -1.14
N VAL A 94 1.53 -0.50 -1.07
CA VAL A 94 1.33 0.79 -0.40
C VAL A 94 1.64 0.69 1.10
N SER A 95 1.20 -0.38 1.76
CA SER A 95 1.52 -0.65 3.17
C SER A 95 3.01 -0.88 3.42
N TYR A 96 3.71 -1.54 2.51
CA TYR A 96 5.15 -1.72 2.57
C TYR A 96 5.89 -0.39 2.40
N LEU A 97 5.45 0.47 1.47
CA LEU A 97 6.04 1.80 1.30
C LEU A 97 5.91 2.64 2.57
N GLN A 98 4.82 2.51 3.34
CA GLN A 98 4.71 3.17 4.65
C GLN A 98 5.86 2.79 5.61
N VAL A 99 6.24 1.51 5.65
CA VAL A 99 7.35 1.06 6.50
C VAL A 99 8.67 1.71 6.04
N ALA A 100 8.88 1.81 4.74
CA ALA A 100 10.05 2.49 4.19
C ALA A 100 10.05 4.00 4.48
N LEU A 101 8.89 4.66 4.41
CA LEU A 101 8.74 6.07 4.78
C LEU A 101 9.13 6.31 6.24
N VAL A 102 8.68 5.43 7.15
CA VAL A 102 9.07 5.49 8.56
C VAL A 102 10.58 5.31 8.71
N ALA A 103 11.19 4.34 8.04
CA ALA A 103 12.64 4.12 8.10
C ALA A 103 13.45 5.32 7.59
N LEU A 104 13.04 5.92 6.46
CA LEU A 104 13.67 7.11 5.91
C LEU A 104 13.60 8.30 6.89
N ASN A 105 12.45 8.49 7.55
CA ASN A 105 12.27 9.54 8.56
C ASN A 105 13.08 9.30 9.85
N LEU A 106 13.49 8.06 10.13
CA LEU A 106 14.42 7.72 11.19
C LEU A 106 15.90 7.89 10.77
N GLY A 107 16.16 8.40 9.57
CA GLY A 107 17.51 8.64 9.06
C GLY A 107 18.16 7.43 8.39
N VAL A 108 17.41 6.34 8.15
CA VAL A 108 17.95 5.20 7.41
C VAL A 108 18.15 5.61 5.96
N SER A 109 19.40 5.65 5.51
CA SER A 109 19.74 5.93 4.11
C SER A 109 19.55 4.66 3.28
N VAL A 110 18.50 4.64 2.47
CA VAL A 110 18.21 3.52 1.57
C VAL A 110 18.15 4.03 0.13
N ASN A 111 18.68 3.26 -0.82
CA ASN A 111 18.51 3.58 -2.22
C ASN A 111 17.01 3.53 -2.58
N PRO A 112 16.41 4.62 -3.10
CA PRO A 112 14.98 4.66 -3.42
C PRO A 112 14.55 3.55 -4.40
N LEU A 113 15.42 3.15 -5.32
CA LEU A 113 15.13 2.05 -6.25
C LEU A 113 15.00 0.71 -5.51
N VAL A 114 15.82 0.44 -4.50
CA VAL A 114 15.74 -0.78 -3.70
C VAL A 114 14.45 -0.81 -2.88
N VAL A 115 13.98 0.36 -2.45
CA VAL A 115 12.69 0.49 -1.76
C VAL A 115 11.54 0.28 -2.71
N VAL A 116 11.50 0.97 -3.86
CA VAL A 116 10.32 1.01 -4.75
C VAL A 116 10.23 -0.22 -5.66
N ALA A 117 11.36 -0.77 -6.12
CA ALA A 117 11.36 -1.87 -7.09
C ALA A 117 10.59 -3.11 -6.60
N PRO A 118 10.73 -3.60 -5.35
CA PRO A 118 9.94 -4.74 -4.87
C PRO A 118 8.42 -4.53 -4.97
N ALA A 119 7.94 -3.33 -4.64
CA ALA A 119 6.52 -2.97 -4.74
C ALA A 119 6.04 -3.02 -6.19
N VAL A 120 6.80 -2.41 -7.11
CA VAL A 120 6.49 -2.42 -8.55
C VAL A 120 6.51 -3.84 -9.11
N ILE A 121 7.54 -4.63 -8.77
CA ILE A 121 7.69 -6.02 -9.21
C ILE A 121 6.52 -6.87 -8.71
N ALA A 122 6.10 -6.71 -7.45
CA ALA A 122 4.98 -7.46 -6.88
C ALA A 122 3.67 -7.19 -7.63
N VAL A 123 3.39 -5.92 -7.95
CA VAL A 123 2.19 -5.54 -8.72
C VAL A 123 2.25 -6.09 -10.14
N LEU A 124 3.39 -5.95 -10.83
CA LEU A 124 3.58 -6.47 -12.19
C LEU A 124 3.47 -8.00 -12.24
N ALA A 125 4.08 -8.69 -11.28
CA ALA A 125 4.03 -10.14 -11.19
C ALA A 125 2.61 -10.63 -10.93
N ALA A 126 1.86 -9.99 -10.02
CA ALA A 126 0.46 -10.34 -9.76
C ALA A 126 -0.41 -10.12 -11.00
N THR A 127 -0.25 -8.97 -11.66
CA THR A 127 -0.98 -8.65 -12.90
C THR A 127 -0.67 -9.65 -14.01
N TYR A 128 0.61 -9.99 -14.19
CA TYR A 128 1.04 -10.92 -15.23
C TYR A 128 0.60 -12.37 -14.94
N ALA A 129 0.71 -12.82 -13.70
CA ALA A 129 0.24 -14.14 -13.29
C ALA A 129 -1.26 -14.31 -13.51
N GLU A 130 -2.04 -13.27 -13.19
CA GLU A 130 -3.48 -13.25 -13.46
C GLU A 130 -3.79 -13.28 -14.95
N ARG A 131 -3.01 -12.57 -15.78
CA ARG A 131 -3.17 -12.62 -17.24
C ARG A 131 -2.91 -14.02 -17.80
N ILE A 132 -1.84 -14.70 -17.38
CA ILE A 132 -1.55 -16.07 -17.81
C ILE A 132 -2.70 -17.01 -17.39
N ALA A 133 -3.20 -16.86 -16.15
CA ALA A 133 -4.29 -17.67 -15.65
C ALA A 133 -5.62 -17.46 -16.41
N SER A 134 -5.82 -16.30 -17.05
CA SER A 134 -6.97 -16.09 -17.95
C SER A 134 -6.76 -16.65 -19.35
N GLU A 135 -5.52 -16.70 -19.85
CA GLU A 135 -5.18 -17.22 -21.18
C GLU A 135 -5.08 -18.77 -21.20
N GLY A 136 -4.74 -19.40 -20.06
CA GLY A 136 -4.59 -20.86 -19.93
C GLY A 136 -5.87 -21.66 -19.66
N VAL A 137 -7.04 -21.01 -19.65
CA VAL A 137 -8.35 -21.67 -19.58
C VAL A 137 -8.89 -21.77 -21.01
N VAL A 138 -8.42 -22.78 -21.76
CA VAL A 138 -9.00 -23.29 -23.01
C VAL A 138 -9.15 -24.80 -22.87
#